data_AF-A0A1F2YQU2-F1
#
_entry.id   AF-A0A1F2YQU2-F1
#
_cell.length_a   1.000
_cell.length_b   1.000
_cell.length_c   1.000
_cell.angle_alpha   90.00
_cell.angle_beta   90.00
_cell.angle_gamma   90.00
#
_symmetry.space_group_name_H-M   'P 1'
#
loop_
_entity.id
_entity.type
_entity.pdbx_description
1 polymer ?
#
loop_
_entity_poly.entity_id
_entity_poly.type
_entity_poly.pdbx_seq_one_letter_code
_entity_poly.pdbx_strand_id
1 'polypeptide(L)'
;MRRESAHMSKIDADIAQDCFARNDLLELKVLIEMAAPQDIDHNAILSIMENHVGEISTWTPDILRLLTVQGADMERTLKLALKHDMVKAILPAIGLRLNKKTANPDRLNAILSIMENHVGEISTWTPDIFRLLTVQGADVERTLKLALKHDMVKDILSAIDWRLNKKTENPDRLLETLDQYKGWWYPKGTKELAGLLAEHGADFSGCKHIRAPKDSIAQGQGSPGFNPLACIQRGIYVFSSKRPEVAIPALALPAPAMEDSWQSGMRRARESKTDLKSAVTKGGLRAFAAIMAANTAKLEQMVRERQPEQTISLKELQNNAQFYRSEAASLPLDAATEQAAGFADPALLHEVMLALPTPEMRQTATRVLIKHTSLVESILAQEASAQTCQAENTKIKAAMKRLDCKVSINSLKRRLKDTPGTIIGEESLKTLETIAERAGAAAAIDTLNAQPQSFDVHFIKTVKIGERSLSFRPWNWLRGKFHADAWYPRLADYRKDLANWQEKDPEKSFALLKRLLSKSEELGKTLLPLEQKAKQAGEIAAFFTEAVAQTRKTQIKLHGILMHASVQRVGTGNGHTTGRCPASPHAPLSQGRLNP
;
A
#
# COMPACT_ATOMS: atom_id res chain seq x y z
N MET A 1 48.16 -4.34 -37.69
CA MET A 1 49.06 -3.17 -37.61
C MET A 1 48.31 -2.03 -36.96
N ARG A 2 48.84 -1.57 -35.81
CA ARG A 2 48.50 -0.39 -34.98
C ARG A 2 47.09 0.21 -35.10
N ARG A 3 46.24 -0.06 -34.10
CA ARG A 3 45.36 0.96 -33.53
C ARG A 3 45.74 1.13 -32.07
N GLU A 4 46.51 2.17 -31.86
CA GLU A 4 46.88 2.67 -30.54
C GLU A 4 45.61 2.99 -29.76
N SER A 5 45.64 2.59 -28.49
CA SER A 5 44.83 3.12 -27.40
C SER A 5 45.13 4.62 -27.24
N ALA A 6 44.70 5.42 -28.20
CA ALA A 6 44.62 6.86 -28.05
C ALA A 6 43.44 7.15 -27.12
N HIS A 7 43.68 7.92 -26.06
CA HIS A 7 42.65 8.78 -25.48
C HIS A 7 41.84 9.36 -26.64
N MET A 8 40.57 8.99 -26.79
CA MET A 8 39.71 9.72 -27.72
C MET A 8 39.69 11.15 -27.21
N SER A 9 40.35 12.03 -27.96
CA SER A 9 40.29 13.47 -27.77
C SER A 9 38.83 13.88 -27.77
N LYS A 10 38.49 14.79 -26.85
CA LYS A 10 37.18 15.44 -26.76
C LYS A 10 36.67 15.77 -28.16
N ILE A 11 35.45 15.35 -28.49
CA ILE A 11 34.80 15.75 -29.75
C ILE A 11 34.39 17.20 -29.57
N ASP A 12 35.18 18.10 -30.14
CA ASP A 12 35.03 19.55 -30.07
C ASP A 12 34.55 20.15 -31.40
N ALA A 13 34.47 21.47 -31.45
CA ALA A 13 34.00 22.22 -32.61
C ALA A 13 34.82 21.91 -33.88
N ASP A 14 36.13 21.70 -33.76
CA ASP A 14 37.04 21.58 -34.90
C ASP A 14 36.85 20.23 -35.61
N ILE A 15 36.71 19.14 -34.84
CA ILE A 15 36.42 17.80 -35.39
C ILE A 15 35.05 17.79 -36.08
N ALA A 16 34.04 18.39 -35.44
CA ALA A 16 32.71 18.48 -36.01
C ALA A 16 32.71 19.32 -37.30
N GLN A 17 33.36 20.49 -37.29
CA GLN A 17 33.44 21.39 -38.43
C GLN A 17 34.14 20.73 -39.62
N ASP A 18 35.19 19.94 -39.38
CA ASP A 18 35.91 19.21 -40.41
C ASP A 18 35.04 18.08 -41.03
N CYS A 19 34.30 17.33 -40.22
CA CYS A 19 33.34 16.34 -40.73
C CYS A 19 32.22 16.98 -41.57
N PHE A 20 31.71 18.15 -41.15
CA PHE A 20 30.72 18.91 -41.93
C PHE A 20 31.32 19.46 -43.23
N ALA A 21 32.54 20.00 -43.20
CA ALA A 21 33.24 20.50 -44.39
C ALA A 21 33.55 19.40 -45.43
N ARG A 22 33.79 18.16 -44.97
CA ARG A 22 34.02 16.98 -45.81
C ARG A 22 32.73 16.26 -46.24
N ASN A 23 31.57 16.69 -45.73
CA ASN A 23 30.28 16.00 -45.86
C ASN A 23 30.32 14.51 -45.41
N ASP A 24 31.20 14.18 -44.45
CA ASP A 24 31.33 12.83 -43.89
C ASP A 24 30.59 12.72 -42.55
N LEU A 25 29.26 12.79 -42.63
CA LEU A 25 28.39 12.72 -41.46
C LEU A 25 28.25 11.29 -40.89
N LEU A 26 28.70 10.28 -41.63
CA LEU A 26 28.81 8.92 -41.10
C LEU A 26 29.97 8.81 -40.12
N GLU A 27 31.13 9.39 -40.45
CA GLU A 27 32.27 9.49 -39.53
C GLU A 27 31.88 10.21 -38.23
N LEU A 28 31.20 11.35 -38.33
CA LEU A 28 30.73 12.10 -37.16
C LEU A 28 29.77 11.29 -36.29
N LYS A 29 28.83 10.57 -36.90
CA LYS A 29 27.89 9.68 -36.18
C LYS A 29 28.65 8.61 -35.39
N VAL A 30 29.59 7.91 -36.02
CA VAL A 30 30.37 6.84 -35.37
C VAL A 30 31.19 7.39 -34.21
N LEU A 31 31.80 8.57 -34.37
CA LEU A 31 32.55 9.22 -33.30
C LEU A 31 31.65 9.54 -32.10
N ILE A 32 30.45 10.10 -32.34
CA ILE A 32 29.46 10.41 -31.29
C ILE A 32 28.99 9.13 -30.58
N GLU A 33 28.78 8.02 -31.30
CA GLU A 33 28.38 6.73 -30.70
C GLU A 33 29.47 6.12 -29.80
N MET A 34 30.73 6.35 -30.12
CA MET A 34 31.89 5.80 -29.41
C MET A 34 32.35 6.65 -28.23
N ALA A 35 32.04 7.95 -28.21
CA ALA A 35 32.47 8.87 -27.17
C ALA A 35 31.57 8.83 -25.92
N ALA A 36 32.16 9.04 -24.74
CA ALA A 36 31.37 9.24 -23.53
C ALA A 36 30.72 10.64 -23.54
N PRO A 37 29.52 10.83 -22.96
CA PRO A 37 28.78 12.09 -23.08
C PRO A 37 29.55 13.33 -22.59
N GLN A 38 30.39 13.20 -21.56
CA GLN A 38 31.19 14.32 -21.04
C GLN A 38 32.32 14.77 -21.99
N ASP A 39 32.67 13.93 -22.96
CA ASP A 39 33.75 14.19 -23.91
C ASP A 39 33.22 14.79 -25.23
N ILE A 40 31.94 15.17 -25.28
CA ILE A 40 31.29 15.73 -26.47
C ILE A 40 30.82 17.16 -26.19
N ASP A 41 31.29 18.12 -26.99
CA ASP A 41 30.76 19.49 -26.99
C ASP A 41 29.46 19.57 -27.80
N HIS A 42 28.37 19.15 -27.17
CA HIS A 42 27.03 19.13 -27.77
C HIS A 42 26.59 20.49 -28.33
N ASN A 43 27.01 21.59 -27.70
CA ASN A 43 26.60 22.94 -28.12
C ASN A 43 27.37 23.43 -29.34
N ALA A 44 28.67 23.09 -29.42
CA ALA A 44 29.47 23.35 -30.62
C ALA A 44 28.89 22.61 -31.82
N ILE A 45 28.60 21.31 -31.67
CA ILE A 45 28.04 20.48 -32.75
C ILE A 45 26.68 21.04 -33.21
N LEU A 46 25.77 21.37 -32.28
CA LEU A 46 24.49 21.99 -32.64
C LEU A 46 24.65 23.33 -33.37
N SER A 47 25.62 24.17 -32.97
CA SER A 47 25.89 25.45 -33.63
C SER A 47 26.40 25.27 -35.07
N ILE A 48 27.26 24.27 -35.27
CA ILE A 48 27.79 23.93 -36.59
C ILE A 48 26.66 23.39 -37.47
N MET A 49 25.84 22.50 -36.93
CA MET A 49 24.65 21.98 -37.61
C MET A 49 23.78 23.13 -38.08
N GLU A 50 23.37 24.05 -37.20
CA GLU A 50 22.54 25.23 -37.50
C GLU A 50 23.04 26.07 -38.70
N ASN A 51 24.37 26.13 -38.90
CA ASN A 51 25.02 26.88 -39.96
C ASN A 51 25.19 26.11 -41.29
N HIS A 52 25.15 24.77 -41.26
CA HIS A 52 25.39 23.91 -42.44
C HIS A 52 24.13 23.21 -42.97
N VAL A 53 22.94 23.53 -42.44
CA VAL A 53 21.69 22.78 -42.75
C VAL A 53 21.10 22.96 -44.15
N GLY A 54 21.80 23.64 -45.07
CA GLY A 54 21.42 23.64 -46.49
C GLY A 54 21.61 22.26 -47.15
N GLU A 55 22.49 21.42 -46.60
CA GLU A 55 22.82 20.09 -47.09
C GLU A 55 22.24 19.02 -46.16
N ILE A 56 20.95 18.73 -46.30
CA ILE A 56 20.29 17.68 -45.51
C ILE A 56 20.85 16.32 -45.94
N SER A 57 21.82 15.78 -45.22
CA SER A 57 22.28 14.41 -45.41
C SER A 57 21.33 13.40 -44.74
N THR A 58 21.37 12.15 -45.19
CA THR A 58 20.63 11.03 -44.63
C THR A 58 20.96 10.73 -43.15
N TRP A 59 22.11 11.20 -42.65
CA TRP A 59 22.58 10.93 -41.28
C TRP A 59 22.22 12.03 -40.27
N THR A 60 21.80 13.21 -40.74
CA THR A 60 21.42 14.35 -39.89
C THR A 60 20.38 13.99 -38.82
N PRO A 61 19.30 13.23 -39.11
CA PRO A 61 18.31 12.84 -38.10
C PRO A 61 18.89 11.90 -37.03
N ASP A 62 19.80 11.01 -37.41
CA ASP A 62 20.46 10.08 -36.48
C ASP A 62 21.41 10.81 -35.53
N ILE A 63 22.18 11.78 -36.04
CA ILE A 63 23.08 12.62 -35.23
C ILE A 63 22.26 13.43 -34.23
N LEU A 64 21.17 14.09 -34.66
CA LEU A 64 20.29 14.84 -33.76
C LEU A 64 19.69 13.94 -32.67
N ARG A 65 19.30 12.70 -33.02
CA ARG A 65 18.78 11.73 -32.05
C ARG A 65 19.84 11.37 -31.00
N LEU A 66 21.08 11.09 -31.42
CA LEU A 66 22.19 10.74 -30.52
C LEU A 66 22.53 11.87 -29.56
N LEU A 67 22.70 13.09 -30.10
CA LEU A 67 22.92 14.29 -29.29
C LEU A 67 21.79 14.52 -28.29
N THR A 68 20.54 14.31 -28.73
CA THR A 68 19.38 14.39 -27.85
C THR A 68 19.52 13.42 -26.68
N VAL A 69 19.84 12.13 -26.92
CA VAL A 69 19.97 11.10 -25.87
C VAL A 69 21.12 11.41 -24.90
N GLN A 70 22.25 11.92 -25.41
CA GLN A 70 23.48 12.13 -24.65
C GLN A 70 23.47 13.41 -23.78
N GLY A 71 22.51 14.31 -23.99
CA GLY A 71 22.27 15.42 -23.06
C GLY A 71 22.30 16.81 -23.68
N ALA A 72 22.32 16.93 -25.01
CA ALA A 72 22.28 18.22 -25.70
C ALA A 72 21.08 19.08 -25.28
N ASP A 73 21.15 20.38 -25.52
CA ASP A 73 20.06 21.31 -25.20
C ASP A 73 18.77 20.93 -25.96
N MET A 74 17.70 20.63 -25.21
CA MET A 74 16.46 20.10 -25.77
C MET A 74 15.65 21.15 -26.53
N GLU A 75 15.73 22.42 -26.11
CA GLU A 75 15.07 23.55 -26.78
C GLU A 75 15.70 23.77 -28.15
N ARG A 76 17.03 23.84 -28.17
CA ARG A 76 17.82 24.08 -29.38
C ARG A 76 17.72 22.93 -30.37
N THR A 77 17.79 21.69 -29.88
CA THR A 77 17.65 20.49 -30.72
C THR A 77 16.24 20.41 -31.34
N LEU A 78 15.20 20.78 -30.59
CA LEU A 78 13.83 20.80 -31.10
C LEU A 78 13.62 21.91 -32.14
N LYS A 79 14.13 23.14 -31.91
CA LYS A 79 14.09 24.23 -32.92
C LYS A 79 14.75 23.80 -34.23
N LEU A 80 15.91 23.15 -34.14
CA LEU A 80 16.62 22.67 -35.31
C LEU A 80 15.83 21.57 -36.03
N ALA A 81 15.26 20.60 -35.29
CA ALA A 81 14.44 19.56 -35.90
C ALA A 81 13.13 20.10 -36.52
N LEU A 82 12.53 21.13 -35.93
CA LEU A 82 11.35 21.81 -36.47
C LEU A 82 11.65 22.53 -37.78
N LYS A 83 12.79 23.23 -37.85
CA LYS A 83 13.24 23.95 -39.05
C LYS A 83 13.43 23.03 -40.27
N HIS A 84 13.65 21.73 -40.06
CA HIS A 84 13.99 20.75 -41.10
C HIS A 84 13.05 19.52 -41.16
N ASP A 85 11.88 19.58 -40.51
CA ASP A 85 10.90 18.48 -40.43
C ASP A 85 11.47 17.11 -39.97
N MET A 86 12.44 17.15 -39.05
CA MET A 86 13.10 15.95 -38.50
C MET A 86 12.54 15.52 -37.14
N VAL A 87 11.46 16.15 -36.69
CA VAL A 87 10.93 16.01 -35.33
C VAL A 87 10.54 14.55 -35.02
N LYS A 88 10.03 13.82 -36.01
CA LYS A 88 9.67 12.40 -35.88
C LYS A 88 10.87 11.52 -35.49
N ALA A 89 12.08 11.84 -35.94
CA ALA A 89 13.28 11.05 -35.66
C ALA A 89 13.80 11.26 -34.23
N ILE A 90 13.62 12.45 -33.66
CA ILE A 90 14.12 12.81 -32.33
C ILE A 90 13.09 12.58 -31.21
N LEU A 91 11.81 12.42 -31.58
CA LEU A 91 10.68 12.20 -30.68
C LEU A 91 10.90 11.10 -29.62
N PRO A 92 11.38 9.89 -29.98
CA PRO A 92 11.67 8.85 -28.99
C PRO A 92 12.77 9.23 -27.99
N ALA A 93 13.78 9.97 -28.45
CA ALA A 93 14.89 10.44 -27.60
C ALA A 93 14.44 11.52 -26.61
N ILE A 94 13.57 12.43 -27.04
CA ILE A 94 12.89 13.40 -26.17
C ILE A 94 12.09 12.65 -25.09
N GLY A 95 11.29 11.66 -25.49
CA GLY A 95 10.52 10.84 -24.55
C GLY A 95 11.36 10.10 -23.51
N LEU A 96 12.49 9.51 -23.93
CA LEU A 96 13.44 8.85 -23.02
C LEU A 96 14.05 9.81 -22.00
N ARG A 97 14.35 11.05 -22.39
CA ARG A 97 14.91 12.05 -21.47
C ARG A 97 13.89 12.60 -20.50
N LEU A 98 12.65 12.81 -20.95
CA LEU A 98 11.59 13.29 -20.08
C LEU A 98 11.17 12.23 -19.04
N ASN A 99 11.21 10.94 -19.37
CA ASN A 99 10.93 9.85 -18.44
C ASN A 99 11.95 9.68 -17.29
N LYS A 100 13.19 10.18 -17.44
CA LYS A 100 14.25 10.06 -16.42
C LYS A 100 14.09 11.10 -15.30
N LYS A 101 12.98 11.14 -14.55
CA LYS A 101 12.75 11.86 -13.25
C LYS A 101 13.37 13.28 -13.03
N THR A 102 13.81 13.97 -14.07
CA THR A 102 14.60 15.22 -14.00
C THR A 102 14.04 16.33 -14.89
N ALA A 103 12.82 16.14 -15.42
CA ALA A 103 12.16 17.16 -16.21
C ALA A 103 11.68 18.30 -15.30
N ASN A 104 12.41 19.42 -15.32
CA ASN A 104 11.96 20.68 -14.73
C ASN A 104 10.70 21.17 -15.51
N PRO A 105 9.57 21.48 -14.82
CA PRO A 105 8.37 22.05 -15.44
C PRO A 105 8.63 23.26 -16.34
N ASP A 106 9.61 24.12 -15.99
CA ASP A 106 9.97 25.30 -16.78
C ASP A 106 10.50 24.92 -18.18
N ARG A 107 11.26 23.82 -18.26
CA ARG A 107 11.81 23.31 -19.53
C ARG A 107 10.72 22.68 -20.41
N LEU A 108 9.74 22.02 -19.79
CA LEU A 108 8.57 21.50 -20.50
C LEU A 108 7.71 22.63 -21.09
N ASN A 109 7.56 23.73 -20.34
CA ASN A 109 6.84 24.92 -20.79
C ASN A 109 7.60 25.71 -21.88
N ALA A 110 8.94 25.72 -21.84
CA ALA A 110 9.75 26.27 -22.93
C ALA A 110 9.55 25.50 -24.23
N ILE A 111 9.57 24.16 -24.17
CA ILE A 111 9.27 23.28 -25.32
C ILE A 111 7.86 23.54 -25.87
N LEU A 112 6.86 23.66 -25.00
CA LEU A 112 5.49 24.00 -25.39
C LEU A 112 5.45 25.37 -26.10
N SER A 113 6.20 26.35 -25.63
CA SER A 113 6.27 27.70 -26.24
C SER A 113 6.94 27.69 -27.62
N ILE A 114 7.95 26.83 -27.86
CA ILE A 114 8.51 26.67 -29.20
C ILE A 114 7.45 26.11 -30.15
N MET A 115 6.73 25.08 -29.69
CA MET A 115 5.68 24.45 -30.47
C MET A 115 4.59 25.44 -30.84
N GLU A 116 4.08 26.22 -29.88
CA GLU A 116 3.08 27.27 -30.12
C GLU A 116 3.42 28.21 -31.28
N ASN A 117 4.70 28.54 -31.43
CA ASN A 117 5.20 29.43 -32.47
C ASN A 117 5.44 28.73 -33.82
N HIS A 118 5.45 27.40 -33.87
CA HIS A 118 5.72 26.59 -35.06
C HIS A 118 4.51 25.81 -35.60
N VAL A 119 3.35 25.76 -34.92
CA VAL A 119 2.15 25.01 -35.39
C VAL A 119 1.38 25.74 -36.51
N GLY A 120 2.08 26.24 -37.52
CA GLY A 120 1.46 26.78 -38.75
C GLY A 120 0.97 25.69 -39.70
N GLU A 121 1.64 24.53 -39.71
CA GLU A 121 1.28 23.36 -40.52
C GLU A 121 1.21 22.13 -39.61
N ILE A 122 0.03 21.50 -39.50
CA ILE A 122 -0.17 20.31 -38.68
C ILE A 122 0.58 19.14 -39.35
N SER A 123 1.75 18.80 -38.81
CA SER A 123 2.53 17.65 -39.23
C SER A 123 2.08 16.37 -38.51
N THR A 124 2.38 15.21 -39.09
CA THR A 124 1.99 13.88 -38.57
C THR A 124 2.54 13.55 -37.17
N TRP A 125 3.57 14.27 -36.70
CA TRP A 125 4.22 14.04 -35.41
C TRP A 125 3.68 14.94 -34.28
N THR A 126 2.91 15.98 -34.62
CA THR A 126 2.38 16.97 -33.67
C THR A 126 1.59 16.31 -32.50
N PRO A 127 0.71 15.31 -32.74
CA PRO A 127 -0.06 14.66 -31.66
C PRO A 127 0.79 13.94 -30.61
N ASP A 128 1.86 13.28 -31.03
CA ASP A 128 2.70 12.49 -30.14
C ASP A 128 3.47 13.36 -29.14
N ILE A 129 3.91 14.55 -29.54
CA ILE A 129 4.58 15.50 -28.63
C ILE A 129 3.59 16.09 -27.63
N PHE A 130 2.41 16.52 -28.08
CA PHE A 130 1.40 17.07 -27.18
C PHE A 130 0.97 16.06 -26.11
N ARG A 131 0.76 14.80 -26.49
CA ARG A 131 0.49 13.72 -25.54
C ARG A 131 1.63 13.57 -24.53
N LEU A 132 2.88 13.56 -25.01
CA LEU A 132 4.06 13.37 -24.18
C LEU A 132 4.25 14.53 -23.19
N LEU A 133 4.10 15.78 -23.62
CA LEU A 133 4.16 16.95 -22.74
C LEU A 133 3.07 16.93 -21.66
N THR A 134 1.84 16.55 -22.05
CA THR A 134 0.70 16.45 -21.12
C THR A 134 0.96 15.43 -20.02
N VAL A 135 1.52 14.26 -20.34
CA VAL A 135 1.85 13.23 -19.34
C VAL A 135 2.97 13.69 -18.40
N GLN A 136 3.98 14.39 -18.92
CA GLN A 136 5.25 14.61 -18.22
C GLN A 136 5.31 15.82 -17.29
N GLY A 137 4.27 16.65 -17.21
CA GLY A 137 4.26 17.80 -16.29
C GLY A 137 4.00 19.15 -16.93
N ALA A 138 3.85 19.25 -18.25
CA ALA A 138 3.54 20.51 -18.90
C ALA A 138 2.15 21.03 -18.47
N ASP A 139 1.95 22.34 -18.60
CA ASP A 139 0.66 22.99 -18.35
C ASP A 139 -0.43 22.37 -19.23
N VAL A 140 -1.33 21.61 -18.59
CA VAL A 140 -2.41 20.86 -19.24
C VAL A 140 -3.46 21.82 -19.82
N GLU A 141 -3.69 22.96 -19.17
CA GLU A 141 -4.59 23.99 -19.66
C GLU A 141 -4.10 24.55 -20.99
N ARG A 142 -2.81 24.88 -21.03
CA ARG A 142 -2.15 25.43 -22.21
C ARG A 142 -2.07 24.42 -23.35
N THR A 143 -1.80 23.16 -23.01
CA THR A 143 -1.85 22.04 -23.96
C THR A 143 -3.26 21.84 -24.54
N LEU A 144 -4.29 21.92 -23.69
CA LEU A 144 -5.68 21.81 -24.12
C LEU A 144 -6.07 22.96 -25.05
N LYS A 145 -5.68 24.21 -24.76
CA LYS A 145 -5.91 25.36 -25.66
C LYS A 145 -5.33 25.14 -27.05
N LEU A 146 -4.16 24.53 -27.13
CA LEU A 146 -3.51 24.22 -28.42
C LEU A 146 -4.19 23.06 -29.13
N ALA A 147 -4.52 21.99 -28.42
CA ALA A 147 -5.25 20.87 -28.99
C ALA A 147 -6.63 21.31 -29.52
N LEU A 148 -7.28 22.27 -28.86
CA LEU A 148 -8.53 22.87 -29.34
C LEU A 148 -8.33 23.68 -30.63
N LYS A 149 -7.27 24.48 -30.73
CA LYS A 149 -6.94 25.25 -31.92
C LYS A 149 -6.63 24.38 -33.15
N HIS A 150 -6.05 23.20 -32.95
CA HIS A 150 -5.56 22.33 -34.03
C HIS A 150 -6.39 21.05 -34.28
N ASP A 151 -7.57 20.92 -33.68
CA ASP A 151 -8.45 19.74 -33.81
C ASP A 151 -7.83 18.41 -33.30
N MET A 152 -7.09 18.47 -32.19
CA MET A 152 -6.29 17.36 -31.65
C MET A 152 -6.72 16.91 -30.24
N VAL A 153 -7.91 17.33 -29.80
CA VAL A 153 -8.41 17.01 -28.45
C VAL A 153 -8.41 15.50 -28.21
N LYS A 154 -8.83 14.72 -29.22
CA LYS A 154 -8.88 13.25 -29.15
C LYS A 154 -7.53 12.61 -28.82
N ASP A 155 -6.43 13.17 -29.32
CA ASP A 155 -5.08 12.59 -29.18
C ASP A 155 -4.49 12.78 -27.79
N ILE A 156 -4.97 13.80 -27.05
CA ILE A 156 -4.52 14.08 -25.68
C ILE A 156 -5.48 13.57 -24.59
N LEU A 157 -6.65 13.03 -24.95
CA LEU A 157 -7.66 12.55 -23.99
C LEU A 157 -7.09 11.58 -22.95
N SER A 158 -6.35 10.57 -23.40
CA SER A 158 -5.77 9.55 -22.51
C SER A 158 -4.76 10.13 -21.52
N ALA A 159 -4.03 11.18 -21.91
CA ALA A 159 -3.10 11.86 -21.04
C ALA A 159 -3.81 12.72 -19.99
N ILE A 160 -4.90 13.41 -20.38
CA ILE A 160 -5.76 14.16 -19.46
C ILE A 160 -6.40 13.21 -18.45
N ASP A 161 -6.98 12.09 -18.90
CA ASP A 161 -7.58 11.09 -18.02
C ASP A 161 -6.58 10.54 -16.99
N TRP A 162 -5.37 10.21 -17.44
CA TRP A 162 -4.30 9.76 -16.53
C TRP A 162 -3.99 10.80 -15.44
N ARG A 163 -3.94 12.10 -15.79
CA ARG A 163 -3.67 13.20 -14.85
C ARG A 163 -4.80 13.41 -13.84
N LEU A 164 -6.05 13.33 -14.30
CA LEU A 164 -7.24 13.44 -13.46
C LEU A 164 -7.32 12.27 -12.48
N ASN A 165 -7.07 11.03 -12.94
CA ASN A 165 -6.97 9.85 -12.07
C ASN A 165 -5.87 9.97 -11.00
N LYS A 166 -4.75 10.63 -11.33
CA LYS A 166 -3.67 10.92 -10.38
C LYS A 166 -3.95 12.13 -9.46
N LYS A 167 -5.10 12.81 -9.64
CA LYS A 167 -5.48 14.04 -8.92
C LYS A 167 -4.42 15.15 -9.03
N THR A 168 -3.72 15.17 -10.17
CA THR A 168 -2.67 16.17 -10.46
C THR A 168 -3.18 17.36 -11.26
N GLU A 169 -4.45 17.32 -11.69
CA GLU A 169 -5.10 18.37 -12.48
C GLU A 169 -6.52 18.61 -11.98
N ASN A 170 -7.02 19.85 -12.13
CA ASN A 170 -8.37 20.22 -11.71
C ASN A 170 -9.34 20.14 -12.91
N PRO A 171 -10.36 19.25 -12.86
CA PRO A 171 -11.32 19.10 -13.95
C PRO A 171 -12.17 20.35 -14.21
N ASP A 172 -12.45 21.19 -13.20
CA ASP A 172 -13.19 22.44 -13.36
C ASP A 172 -12.40 23.46 -14.21
N ARG A 173 -11.09 23.55 -14.00
CA ARG A 173 -10.23 24.50 -14.73
C ARG A 173 -10.09 24.12 -16.22
N LEU A 174 -10.01 22.82 -16.49
CA LEU A 174 -10.03 22.33 -17.87
C LEU A 174 -11.39 22.55 -18.53
N LEU A 175 -12.47 22.41 -17.77
CA LEU A 175 -13.82 22.70 -18.26
C LEU A 175 -14.00 24.19 -18.60
N GLU A 176 -13.51 25.10 -17.76
CA GLU A 176 -13.52 26.54 -18.06
C GLU A 176 -12.76 26.84 -19.36
N THR A 177 -11.61 26.22 -19.56
CA THR A 177 -10.81 26.38 -20.78
C THR A 177 -11.54 25.87 -22.01
N LEU A 178 -12.22 24.74 -21.87
CA LEU A 178 -13.05 24.16 -22.92
C LEU A 178 -14.23 25.09 -23.26
N ASP A 179 -14.92 25.61 -22.24
CA ASP A 179 -16.08 26.49 -22.40
C ASP A 179 -15.72 27.86 -23.00
N GLN A 180 -14.52 28.38 -22.69
CA GLN A 180 -14.02 29.63 -23.26
C GLN A 180 -13.62 29.53 -24.74
N TYR A 181 -13.52 28.31 -25.30
CA TYR A 181 -13.14 28.13 -26.70
C TYR A 181 -14.28 28.51 -27.65
N LYS A 182 -14.21 29.71 -28.23
CA LYS A 182 -15.20 30.29 -29.14
C LYS A 182 -14.99 29.87 -30.61
N GLY A 183 -14.78 28.58 -30.87
CA GLY A 183 -14.71 28.05 -32.24
C GLY A 183 -16.11 27.96 -32.89
N TRP A 184 -16.19 28.19 -34.21
CA TRP A 184 -17.44 27.98 -34.96
C TRP A 184 -17.81 26.50 -35.11
N TRP A 185 -16.81 25.60 -34.94
CA TRP A 185 -16.97 24.16 -34.83
C TRP A 185 -16.23 23.66 -33.58
N TYR A 186 -16.81 22.67 -32.90
CA TYR A 186 -16.11 21.97 -31.82
C TYR A 186 -15.20 20.88 -32.41
N PRO A 187 -13.91 20.87 -32.04
CA PRO A 187 -12.99 19.79 -32.39
C PRO A 187 -13.50 18.38 -32.07
N LYS A 188 -13.07 17.39 -32.87
CA LYS A 188 -13.27 15.97 -32.59
C LYS A 188 -12.62 15.63 -31.25
N GLY A 189 -13.34 14.92 -30.38
CA GLY A 189 -12.88 14.62 -29.02
C GLY A 189 -13.40 15.58 -27.95
N THR A 190 -13.99 16.73 -28.31
CA THR A 190 -14.51 17.70 -27.31
C THR A 190 -15.66 17.15 -26.48
N LYS A 191 -16.53 16.32 -27.10
CA LYS A 191 -17.65 15.67 -26.40
C LYS A 191 -17.14 14.60 -25.44
N GLU A 192 -16.15 13.82 -25.86
CA GLU A 192 -15.46 12.81 -25.07
C GLU A 192 -14.71 13.45 -23.90
N LEU A 193 -14.04 14.59 -24.13
CA LEU A 193 -13.40 15.37 -23.06
C LEU A 193 -14.43 15.90 -22.07
N ALA A 194 -15.55 16.46 -22.52
CA ALA A 194 -16.62 16.91 -21.62
C ALA A 194 -17.18 15.74 -20.78
N GLY A 195 -17.33 14.55 -21.36
CA GLY A 195 -17.69 13.35 -20.61
C GLY A 195 -16.66 12.95 -19.58
N LEU A 196 -15.39 12.93 -19.96
CA LEU A 196 -14.30 12.65 -19.04
C LEU A 196 -14.26 13.64 -17.87
N LEU A 197 -14.37 14.95 -18.13
CA LEU A 197 -14.38 15.98 -17.09
C LEU A 197 -15.59 15.83 -16.15
N ALA A 198 -16.76 15.48 -16.69
CA ALA A 198 -17.94 15.18 -15.88
C ALA A 198 -17.75 13.94 -15.00
N GLU A 199 -17.14 12.87 -15.51
CA GLU A 199 -16.82 11.66 -14.73
C GLU A 199 -15.87 11.95 -13.57
N HIS A 200 -14.96 12.90 -13.75
CA HIS A 200 -14.04 13.39 -12.72
C HIS A 200 -14.62 14.51 -11.85
N GLY A 201 -15.91 14.83 -12.01
CA GLY A 201 -16.66 15.70 -11.11
C GLY A 201 -16.66 17.20 -11.45
N ALA A 202 -16.34 17.58 -12.70
CA ALA A 202 -16.40 18.98 -13.12
C ALA A 202 -17.82 19.58 -13.06
N ASP A 203 -17.93 20.85 -12.67
CA ASP A 203 -19.19 21.59 -12.59
C ASP A 203 -19.54 22.32 -13.90
N PHE A 204 -20.50 21.77 -14.64
CA PHE A 204 -21.01 22.35 -15.89
C PHE A 204 -22.02 23.50 -15.69
N SER A 205 -22.40 23.81 -14.45
CA SER A 205 -23.46 24.80 -14.17
C SER A 205 -23.09 26.24 -14.53
N GLY A 206 -21.78 26.54 -14.63
CA GLY A 206 -21.25 27.82 -15.08
C GLY A 206 -20.95 27.92 -16.58
N CYS A 207 -21.07 26.82 -17.33
CA CYS A 207 -20.70 26.76 -18.74
C CYS A 207 -21.73 27.47 -19.63
N LYS A 208 -21.25 28.29 -20.55
CA LYS A 208 -22.10 29.06 -21.49
C LYS A 208 -22.25 28.36 -22.84
N HIS A 209 -21.25 27.58 -23.24
CA HIS A 209 -21.08 27.09 -24.59
C HIS A 209 -21.07 25.55 -24.64
N ILE A 210 -20.64 24.89 -23.56
CA ILE A 210 -20.56 23.42 -23.49
C ILE A 210 -21.67 22.84 -22.63
N ARG A 211 -22.33 21.82 -23.17
CA ARG A 211 -23.39 21.07 -22.48
C ARG A 211 -22.82 19.78 -21.89
N ALA A 212 -23.27 19.42 -20.69
CA ALA A 212 -23.00 18.11 -20.12
C ALA A 212 -23.48 17.00 -21.10
N PRO A 213 -22.71 15.90 -21.29
CA PRO A 213 -23.13 14.83 -22.18
C PRO A 213 -24.43 14.18 -21.70
N LYS A 214 -25.32 13.83 -22.63
CA LYS A 214 -26.64 13.24 -22.32
C LYS A 214 -26.57 11.92 -21.54
N ASP A 215 -25.47 11.19 -21.65
CA ASP A 215 -25.27 9.92 -20.96
C ASP A 215 -24.72 10.12 -19.53
N SER A 216 -24.11 11.29 -19.28
CA SER A 216 -23.70 11.78 -17.96
C SER A 216 -24.86 12.46 -17.23
N ILE A 217 -25.85 12.96 -17.97
CA ILE A 217 -27.14 13.43 -17.44
C ILE A 217 -27.94 12.19 -17.02
N ALA A 218 -28.43 12.15 -15.78
CA ALA A 218 -29.33 11.09 -15.34
C ALA A 218 -30.55 11.02 -16.29
N GLN A 219 -30.64 9.97 -17.12
CA GLN A 219 -31.77 9.78 -18.03
C GLN A 219 -33.03 9.46 -17.21
N GLY A 220 -33.83 10.50 -16.93
CA GLY A 220 -35.17 10.31 -16.40
C GLY A 220 -36.08 9.78 -17.50
N GLN A 221 -36.65 8.58 -17.32
CA GLN A 221 -37.84 8.20 -18.07
C GLN A 221 -38.96 9.21 -17.75
N GLY A 222 -39.54 9.81 -18.78
CA GLY A 222 -40.71 10.68 -18.65
C GLY A 222 -41.85 9.95 -17.93
N SER A 223 -42.43 10.58 -16.92
CA SER A 223 -43.62 10.08 -16.21
C SER A 223 -44.68 11.18 -16.16
N PRO A 224 -45.98 10.86 -16.33
CA PRO A 224 -47.07 11.81 -16.64
C PRO A 224 -47.57 12.65 -15.44
N GLY A 225 -46.77 12.81 -14.38
CA GLY A 225 -47.15 13.53 -13.17
C GLY A 225 -46.98 15.05 -13.30
N PHE A 226 -48.12 15.75 -13.23
CA PHE A 226 -48.28 17.20 -13.30
C PHE A 226 -47.17 18.02 -12.61
N ASN A 227 -46.51 18.89 -13.37
CA ASN A 227 -45.66 19.97 -12.88
C ASN A 227 -46.33 21.30 -13.26
N PRO A 228 -46.82 22.12 -12.32
CA PRO A 228 -47.45 23.41 -12.66
C PRO A 228 -46.48 24.45 -13.25
N LEU A 229 -45.16 24.16 -13.29
CA LEU A 229 -44.11 24.99 -13.88
C LEU A 229 -43.42 24.29 -15.07
N ALA A 230 -44.17 23.51 -15.85
CA ALA A 230 -43.65 22.62 -16.91
C ALA A 230 -42.98 23.29 -18.12
N CYS A 231 -42.76 24.61 -18.16
CA CYS A 231 -42.33 25.28 -19.39
C CYS A 231 -40.89 25.80 -19.40
N ILE A 232 -40.17 25.80 -18.27
CA ILE A 232 -38.86 26.47 -18.19
C ILE A 232 -37.86 25.57 -17.43
N GLN A 233 -36.77 25.19 -18.11
CA GLN A 233 -35.47 24.75 -17.53
C GLN A 233 -35.24 23.30 -17.02
N ARG A 234 -36.13 22.32 -17.23
CA ARG A 234 -35.92 20.94 -16.73
C ARG A 234 -34.86 20.06 -17.43
N GLY A 235 -33.90 20.63 -18.17
CA GLY A 235 -32.91 19.81 -18.88
C GLY A 235 -31.53 20.45 -19.10
N ILE A 236 -31.18 21.52 -18.39
CA ILE A 236 -29.99 22.31 -18.76
C ILE A 236 -28.78 22.03 -17.85
N TYR A 237 -28.95 21.60 -16.60
CA TYR A 237 -27.80 21.37 -15.71
C TYR A 237 -28.09 20.18 -14.79
N VAL A 238 -27.46 19.04 -15.06
CA VAL A 238 -27.55 17.83 -14.22
C VAL A 238 -26.12 17.36 -13.98
N PHE A 239 -25.74 17.30 -12.71
CA PHE A 239 -24.47 16.73 -12.26
C PHE A 239 -24.36 15.26 -12.70
N SER A 240 -23.13 14.83 -12.96
CA SER A 240 -22.74 13.49 -13.40
C SER A 240 -23.53 12.36 -12.71
N SER A 241 -23.99 11.39 -13.49
CA SER A 241 -24.57 10.12 -13.02
C SER A 241 -23.60 9.24 -12.22
N LYS A 242 -22.30 9.56 -12.22
CA LYS A 242 -21.26 8.93 -11.39
C LYS A 242 -20.77 9.91 -10.33
N ARG A 243 -20.89 9.53 -9.05
CA ARG A 243 -20.43 10.34 -7.92
C ARG A 243 -18.90 10.37 -7.86
N PRO A 244 -18.30 11.51 -7.45
CA PRO A 244 -16.91 11.50 -7.03
C PRO A 244 -16.76 10.54 -5.84
N GLU A 245 -15.88 9.55 -5.98
CA GLU A 245 -15.57 8.63 -4.89
C GLU A 245 -14.94 9.40 -3.71
N VAL A 246 -15.54 9.23 -2.54
CA VAL A 246 -15.01 9.80 -1.30
C VAL A 246 -13.91 8.86 -0.79
N ALA A 247 -12.68 9.36 -0.74
CA ALA A 247 -11.56 8.61 -0.21
C ALA A 247 -11.73 8.42 1.31
N ILE A 248 -12.03 7.18 1.72
CA ILE A 248 -12.07 6.83 3.14
C ILE A 248 -10.64 6.56 3.60
N PRO A 249 -10.12 7.28 4.62
CA PRO A 249 -8.77 7.08 5.11
C PRO A 249 -8.50 5.61 5.46
N ALA A 250 -7.35 5.11 5.02
CA ALA A 250 -6.88 3.79 5.41
C ALA A 250 -6.48 3.80 6.88
N LEU A 251 -6.73 2.68 7.56
CA LEU A 251 -6.26 2.47 8.92
C LEU A 251 -4.75 2.27 8.90
N ALA A 252 -4.00 3.28 9.35
CA ALA A 252 -2.59 3.12 9.65
C ALA A 252 -2.47 2.32 10.96
N LEU A 253 -2.19 1.03 10.84
CA LEU A 253 -1.92 0.18 11.99
C LEU A 253 -0.45 0.36 12.40
N PRO A 254 -0.15 0.86 13.61
CA PRO A 254 1.23 0.86 14.10
C PRO A 254 1.70 -0.59 14.31
N ALA A 255 2.92 -0.88 13.87
CA ALA A 255 3.56 -2.17 14.11
C ALA A 255 3.77 -2.39 15.62
N PRO A 256 3.56 -3.61 16.15
CA PRO A 256 3.70 -3.89 17.57
C PRO A 256 5.17 -3.84 18.02
N ALA A 257 5.50 -2.94 18.95
CA ALA A 257 6.87 -2.70 19.43
C ALA A 257 7.50 -3.85 20.26
N MET A 258 6.72 -4.82 20.75
CA MET A 258 7.23 -5.89 21.64
C MET A 258 7.48 -7.23 20.93
N GLU A 259 6.83 -7.47 19.79
CA GLU A 259 6.98 -8.68 18.96
C GLU A 259 8.40 -8.78 18.35
N ASP A 260 9.00 -7.63 18.09
CA ASP A 260 10.40 -7.51 17.64
C ASP A 260 11.41 -8.09 18.63
N SER A 261 11.13 -8.22 19.93
CA SER A 261 12.17 -8.63 20.91
C SER A 261 12.42 -10.14 20.96
N TRP A 262 11.37 -10.96 21.02
CA TRP A 262 11.47 -12.42 21.14
C TRP A 262 11.68 -13.09 19.78
N GLN A 263 10.95 -12.66 18.74
CA GLN A 263 11.18 -13.16 17.38
C GLN A 263 12.57 -12.79 16.87
N SER A 264 13.04 -11.55 17.10
CA SER A 264 14.43 -11.19 16.77
C SER A 264 15.43 -11.85 17.69
N GLY A 265 15.09 -12.12 18.96
CA GLY A 265 15.90 -12.93 19.86
C GLY A 265 16.14 -14.34 19.33
N MET A 266 15.06 -15.06 18.99
CA MET A 266 15.12 -16.40 18.40
C MET A 266 15.83 -16.41 17.05
N ARG A 267 15.61 -15.38 16.21
CA ARG A 267 16.32 -15.23 14.93
C ARG A 267 17.83 -15.07 15.15
N ARG A 268 18.24 -14.17 16.04
CA ARG A 268 19.65 -13.98 16.42
C ARG A 268 20.27 -15.24 17.00
N ALA A 269 19.51 -16.00 17.80
CA ALA A 269 19.97 -17.28 18.32
C ALA A 269 20.25 -18.29 17.19
N ARG A 270 19.36 -18.38 16.21
CA ARG A 270 19.54 -19.24 15.02
C ARG A 270 20.71 -18.78 14.14
N GLU A 271 20.92 -17.48 14.00
CA GLU A 271 22.07 -16.90 13.30
C GLU A 271 23.39 -17.22 14.03
N SER A 272 23.37 -17.22 15.37
CA SER A 272 24.53 -17.54 16.23
C SER A 272 24.73 -19.05 16.44
N LYS A 273 24.11 -19.90 15.62
CA LYS A 273 24.16 -21.37 15.73
C LYS A 273 25.59 -21.91 15.70
N THR A 274 26.47 -21.35 14.88
CA THR A 274 27.88 -21.76 14.77
C THR A 274 28.64 -21.50 16.06
N ASP A 275 28.37 -20.38 16.70
CA ASP A 275 29.07 -19.95 17.92
C ASP A 275 28.63 -20.79 19.12
N LEU A 276 27.32 -21.05 19.23
CA LEU A 276 26.76 -21.97 20.23
C LEU A 276 27.34 -23.39 20.08
N LYS A 277 27.48 -23.90 18.85
CA LYS A 277 28.10 -25.21 18.59
C LYS A 277 29.58 -25.21 18.96
N SER A 278 30.33 -24.18 18.55
CA SER A 278 31.75 -24.02 18.84
C SER A 278 32.03 -23.99 20.35
N ALA A 279 31.20 -23.27 21.11
CA ALA A 279 31.28 -23.22 22.57
C ALA A 279 31.14 -24.62 23.20
N VAL A 280 30.19 -25.42 22.72
CA VAL A 280 29.94 -26.78 23.25
C VAL A 280 30.98 -27.79 22.79
N THR A 281 31.52 -27.66 21.58
CA THR A 281 32.63 -28.51 21.11
C THR A 281 33.90 -28.28 21.95
N LYS A 282 34.18 -27.03 22.35
CA LYS A 282 35.35 -26.68 23.17
C LYS A 282 35.15 -26.93 24.66
N GLY A 283 34.00 -26.53 25.22
CA GLY A 283 33.71 -26.58 26.66
C GLY A 283 32.92 -27.81 27.12
N GLY A 284 32.55 -28.71 26.19
CA GLY A 284 31.86 -29.96 26.50
C GLY A 284 30.55 -29.76 27.25
N LEU A 285 30.27 -30.65 28.22
CA LEU A 285 29.06 -30.60 29.03
C LEU A 285 28.93 -29.32 29.87
N ARG A 286 30.03 -28.69 30.28
CA ARG A 286 30.00 -27.45 31.07
C ARG A 286 29.47 -26.28 30.25
N ALA A 287 29.93 -26.15 29.00
CA ALA A 287 29.40 -25.14 28.07
C ALA A 287 27.93 -25.40 27.73
N PHE A 288 27.55 -26.67 27.56
CA PHE A 288 26.13 -27.01 27.35
C PHE A 288 25.28 -26.64 28.57
N ALA A 289 25.74 -26.91 29.79
CA ALA A 289 25.06 -26.49 31.02
C ALA A 289 24.94 -24.96 31.14
N ALA A 290 25.97 -24.19 30.74
CA ALA A 290 25.89 -22.73 30.69
C ALA A 290 24.82 -22.22 29.71
N ILE A 291 24.73 -22.83 28.52
CA ILE A 291 23.69 -22.51 27.52
C ILE A 291 22.29 -22.80 28.10
N MET A 292 22.12 -23.96 28.74
CA MET A 292 20.86 -24.33 29.38
C MET A 292 20.49 -23.34 30.50
N ALA A 293 21.46 -22.93 31.34
CA ALA A 293 21.24 -21.94 32.39
C ALA A 293 20.75 -20.59 31.85
N ALA A 294 21.37 -20.08 30.79
CA ALA A 294 20.97 -18.83 30.13
C ALA A 294 19.56 -18.93 29.54
N ASN A 295 19.26 -20.05 28.88
CA ASN A 295 17.93 -20.33 28.33
C ASN A 295 16.85 -20.39 29.43
N THR A 296 17.10 -21.14 30.50
CA THR A 296 16.17 -21.27 31.63
C THR A 296 15.95 -19.93 32.34
N ALA A 297 16.99 -19.11 32.52
CA ALA A 297 16.86 -17.77 33.10
C ALA A 297 16.00 -16.83 32.23
N LYS A 298 16.12 -16.95 30.90
CA LYS A 298 15.30 -16.16 29.98
C LYS A 298 13.83 -16.61 29.95
N LEU A 299 13.59 -17.92 30.04
CA LEU A 299 12.24 -18.47 30.22
C LEU A 299 11.61 -18.01 31.55
N GLU A 300 12.39 -17.98 32.63
CA GLU A 300 11.95 -17.44 33.91
C GLU A 300 11.54 -15.97 33.79
N GLN A 301 12.35 -15.15 33.11
CA GLN A 301 12.02 -13.75 32.84
C GLN A 301 10.68 -13.63 32.09
N MET A 302 10.48 -14.44 31.05
CA MET A 302 9.23 -14.45 30.28
C MET A 302 8.02 -14.80 31.15
N VAL A 303 8.12 -15.85 31.99
CA VAL A 303 7.04 -16.25 32.89
C VAL A 303 6.73 -15.15 33.91
N ARG A 304 7.76 -14.51 34.50
CA ARG A 304 7.56 -13.38 35.43
C ARG A 304 6.84 -12.19 34.79
N GLU A 305 7.22 -11.85 33.57
CA GLU A 305 6.66 -10.69 32.86
C GLU A 305 5.22 -10.92 32.40
N ARG A 306 4.85 -12.16 32.08
CA ARG A 306 3.57 -12.47 31.42
C ARG A 306 2.56 -13.24 32.27
N GLN A 307 3.03 -14.05 33.21
CA GLN A 307 2.20 -14.94 34.03
C GLN A 307 2.69 -15.00 35.49
N PRO A 308 2.67 -13.87 36.22
CA PRO A 308 3.23 -13.78 37.58
C PRO A 308 2.54 -14.72 38.59
N GLU A 309 1.32 -15.18 38.29
CA GLU A 309 0.54 -16.06 39.18
C GLU A 309 1.00 -17.53 39.14
N GLN A 310 1.83 -17.93 38.17
CA GLN A 310 2.32 -19.31 38.04
C GLN A 310 3.51 -19.61 38.96
N THR A 311 3.23 -19.79 40.25
CA THR A 311 4.25 -20.04 41.28
C THR A 311 4.99 -21.38 41.14
N ILE A 312 4.35 -22.43 40.61
CA ILE A 312 4.95 -23.77 40.51
C ILE A 312 6.00 -23.83 39.39
N SER A 313 5.64 -23.43 38.16
CA SER A 313 6.55 -23.43 37.01
C SER A 313 7.75 -22.49 37.20
N LEU A 314 7.54 -21.37 37.91
CA LEU A 314 8.59 -20.40 38.21
C LEU A 314 9.62 -20.96 39.20
N LYS A 315 9.18 -21.72 40.22
CA LYS A 315 10.07 -22.42 41.16
C LYS A 315 10.86 -23.54 40.47
N GLU A 316 10.24 -24.28 39.56
CA GLU A 316 10.92 -25.31 38.77
C GLU A 316 12.00 -24.71 37.84
N LEU A 317 11.70 -23.58 37.19
CA LEU A 317 12.69 -22.84 36.38
C LEU A 317 13.87 -22.34 37.23
N GLN A 318 13.61 -21.79 38.42
CA GLN A 318 14.67 -21.35 39.34
C GLN A 318 15.58 -22.50 39.76
N ASN A 319 14.99 -23.63 40.15
CA ASN A 319 15.74 -24.82 40.55
C ASN A 319 16.58 -25.36 39.38
N ASN A 320 16.02 -25.42 38.18
CA ASN A 320 16.73 -25.87 36.99
C ASN A 320 17.85 -24.90 36.60
N ALA A 321 17.61 -23.59 36.65
CA ALA A 321 18.62 -22.58 36.36
C ALA A 321 19.79 -22.65 37.37
N GLN A 322 19.50 -22.82 38.66
CA GLN A 322 20.52 -23.01 39.70
C GLN A 322 21.32 -24.30 39.47
N PHE A 323 20.64 -25.41 39.18
CA PHE A 323 21.28 -26.68 38.86
C PHE A 323 22.22 -26.57 37.64
N TYR A 324 21.76 -25.95 36.54
CA TYR A 324 22.60 -25.77 35.35
C TYR A 324 23.78 -24.82 35.61
N ARG A 325 23.61 -23.77 36.43
CA ARG A 325 24.72 -22.91 36.84
C ARG A 325 25.76 -23.65 37.68
N SER A 326 25.34 -24.54 38.59
CA SER A 326 26.30 -25.36 39.34
C SER A 326 27.07 -26.33 38.45
N GLU A 327 26.41 -26.93 37.46
CA GLU A 327 27.04 -27.85 36.49
C GLU A 327 27.98 -27.12 35.51
N ALA A 328 27.74 -25.84 35.21
CA ALA A 328 28.60 -25.03 34.36
C ALA A 328 29.98 -24.73 34.99
N ALA A 329 30.13 -24.91 36.31
CA ALA A 329 31.38 -24.76 37.07
C ALA A 329 32.19 -23.51 36.69
N SER A 330 31.54 -22.34 36.64
CA SER A 330 32.14 -21.03 36.31
C SER A 330 32.76 -20.89 34.91
N LEU A 331 32.37 -21.70 33.92
CA LEU A 331 32.76 -21.47 32.53
C LEU A 331 31.96 -20.29 31.95
N PRO A 332 32.56 -19.09 31.74
CA PRO A 332 31.83 -17.98 31.17
C PRO A 332 31.64 -18.19 29.67
N LEU A 333 30.40 -18.07 29.20
CA LEU A 333 30.13 -17.82 27.79
C LEU A 333 30.48 -16.35 27.50
N ASP A 334 30.89 -16.02 26.29
CA ASP A 334 30.94 -14.63 25.89
C ASP A 334 29.51 -14.04 25.87
N ALA A 335 29.39 -12.74 26.08
CA ALA A 335 28.10 -12.07 26.25
C ALA A 335 27.16 -12.26 25.05
N ALA A 336 27.69 -12.36 23.83
CA ALA A 336 26.87 -12.56 22.63
C ALA A 336 26.32 -14.00 22.57
N THR A 337 27.14 -14.99 22.87
CA THR A 337 26.73 -16.41 22.95
C THR A 337 25.75 -16.64 24.09
N GLU A 338 25.94 -16.02 25.25
CA GLU A 338 25.01 -16.10 26.38
C GLU A 338 23.65 -15.48 26.03
N GLN A 339 23.65 -14.32 25.37
CA GLN A 339 22.43 -13.68 24.90
C GLN A 339 21.70 -14.55 23.86
N ALA A 340 22.43 -15.14 22.90
CA ALA A 340 21.87 -16.07 21.93
C ALA A 340 21.30 -17.34 22.59
N ALA A 341 22.00 -17.90 23.57
CA ALA A 341 21.55 -19.06 24.35
C ALA A 341 20.23 -18.79 25.06
N GLY A 342 20.02 -17.58 25.57
CA GLY A 342 18.78 -17.14 26.20
C GLY A 342 17.54 -17.31 25.31
N PHE A 343 17.67 -17.22 23.98
CA PHE A 343 16.54 -17.36 23.04
C PHE A 343 16.61 -18.63 22.18
N ALA A 344 17.49 -19.59 22.52
CA ALA A 344 17.62 -20.82 21.76
C ALA A 344 16.35 -21.69 21.89
N ASP A 345 15.71 -22.01 20.75
CA ASP A 345 14.57 -22.91 20.74
C ASP A 345 15.02 -24.39 20.93
N PRO A 346 14.09 -25.29 21.31
CA PRO A 346 14.40 -26.71 21.49
C PRO A 346 15.10 -27.37 20.30
N ALA A 347 14.79 -26.97 19.06
CA ALA A 347 15.41 -27.53 17.88
C ALA A 347 16.89 -27.12 17.79
N LEU A 348 17.20 -25.84 18.05
CA LEU A 348 18.56 -25.33 18.10
C LEU A 348 19.34 -25.96 19.26
N LEU A 349 18.75 -26.09 20.46
CA LEU A 349 19.38 -26.76 21.59
C LEU A 349 19.72 -28.23 21.28
N HIS A 350 18.86 -28.94 20.54
CA HIS A 350 19.14 -30.28 20.06
C HIS A 350 20.32 -30.30 19.08
N GLU A 351 20.41 -29.36 18.15
CA GLU A 351 21.56 -29.27 17.23
C GLU A 351 22.87 -28.92 17.95
N VAL A 352 22.81 -28.09 18.98
CA VAL A 352 23.95 -27.72 19.83
C VAL A 352 24.40 -28.94 20.66
N MET A 353 23.46 -29.71 21.21
CA MET A 353 23.73 -30.98 21.89
C MET A 353 24.47 -31.97 20.99
N LEU A 354 24.12 -32.06 19.70
CA LEU A 354 24.82 -32.94 18.75
C LEU A 354 26.28 -32.56 18.51
N ALA A 355 26.69 -31.32 18.82
CA ALA A 355 28.08 -30.86 18.69
C ALA A 355 28.98 -31.25 19.88
N LEU A 356 28.44 -31.91 20.91
CA LEU A 356 29.22 -32.47 22.01
C LEU A 356 30.17 -33.57 21.49
N PRO A 357 31.42 -33.62 21.95
CA PRO A 357 32.47 -34.44 21.35
C PRO A 357 32.22 -35.94 21.52
N THR A 358 31.80 -36.40 22.71
CA THR A 358 31.67 -37.84 23.00
C THR A 358 30.22 -38.34 23.00
N PRO A 359 29.97 -39.62 22.67
CA PRO A 359 28.64 -40.23 22.77
C PRO A 359 28.03 -40.18 24.17
N GLU A 360 28.84 -40.33 25.22
CA GLU A 360 28.41 -40.31 26.62
C GLU A 360 27.94 -38.91 27.03
N MET A 361 28.67 -37.87 26.58
CA MET A 361 28.26 -36.48 26.78
C MET A 361 26.94 -36.20 26.07
N ARG A 362 26.81 -36.63 24.81
CA ARG A 362 25.55 -36.52 24.06
C ARG A 362 24.41 -37.20 24.80
N GLN A 363 24.58 -38.42 25.30
CA GLN A 363 23.54 -39.14 26.02
C GLN A 363 23.11 -38.44 27.32
N THR A 364 24.06 -37.90 28.08
CA THR A 364 23.78 -37.10 29.29
C THR A 364 23.00 -35.84 28.94
N ALA A 365 23.46 -35.11 27.93
CA ALA A 365 22.79 -33.91 27.44
C ALA A 365 21.39 -34.18 26.88
N THR A 366 21.17 -35.32 26.19
CA THR A 366 19.83 -35.74 25.74
C THR A 366 18.86 -35.87 26.91
N ARG A 367 19.27 -36.48 28.03
CA ARG A 367 18.40 -36.66 29.21
C ARG A 367 18.01 -35.32 29.84
N VAL A 368 18.97 -34.40 29.92
CA VAL A 368 18.74 -33.04 30.42
C VAL A 368 17.81 -32.28 29.49
N LEU A 369 18.07 -32.35 28.18
CA LEU A 369 17.29 -31.65 27.17
C LEU A 369 15.86 -32.16 27.12
N ILE A 370 15.59 -33.46 27.28
CA ILE A 370 14.21 -33.97 27.35
C ILE A 370 13.42 -33.28 28.47
N LYS A 371 13.96 -33.26 29.70
CA LYS A 371 13.28 -32.62 30.85
C LYS A 371 13.03 -31.14 30.58
N HIS A 372 14.02 -30.44 30.04
CA HIS A 372 13.90 -29.02 29.68
C HIS A 372 12.87 -28.79 28.58
N THR A 373 12.86 -29.61 27.52
CA THR A 373 11.88 -29.47 26.43
C THR A 373 10.44 -29.70 26.88
N SER A 374 10.20 -30.62 27.82
CA SER A 374 8.87 -30.80 28.41
C SER A 374 8.42 -29.57 29.20
N LEU A 375 9.32 -28.94 29.95
CA LEU A 375 9.04 -27.70 30.68
C LEU A 375 8.77 -26.54 29.72
N VAL A 376 9.59 -26.39 28.68
CA VAL A 376 9.40 -25.40 27.61
C VAL A 376 8.06 -25.59 26.91
N GLU A 377 7.70 -26.82 26.52
CA GLU A 377 6.40 -27.12 25.91
C GLU A 377 5.24 -26.68 26.81
N SER A 378 5.30 -27.01 28.10
CA SER A 378 4.25 -26.64 29.05
C SER A 378 4.09 -25.12 29.17
N ILE A 379 5.19 -24.38 29.26
CA ILE A 379 5.17 -22.92 29.37
C ILE A 379 4.61 -22.29 28.08
N LEU A 380 5.10 -22.73 26.92
CA LEU A 380 4.65 -22.20 25.63
C LEU A 380 3.18 -22.54 25.36
N ALA A 381 2.71 -23.72 25.76
CA ALA A 381 1.30 -24.13 25.62
C ALA A 381 0.37 -23.31 26.51
N GLN A 382 0.79 -23.02 27.74
CA GLN A 382 0.05 -22.13 28.64
C GLN A 382 0.00 -20.70 28.11
N GLU A 383 1.12 -20.19 27.58
CA GLU A 383 1.15 -18.85 26.94
C GLU A 383 0.26 -18.81 25.69
N ALA A 384 0.29 -19.82 24.83
CA ALA A 384 -0.62 -19.93 23.69
C ALA A 384 -2.09 -19.89 24.13
N SER A 385 -2.43 -20.63 25.19
CA SER A 385 -3.78 -20.67 25.75
C SER A 385 -4.19 -19.33 26.36
N ALA A 386 -3.33 -18.70 27.16
CA ALA A 386 -3.58 -17.40 27.77
C ALA A 386 -3.80 -16.30 26.71
N GLN A 387 -2.97 -16.27 25.66
CA GLN A 387 -3.10 -15.31 24.56
C GLN A 387 -4.34 -15.58 23.70
N THR A 388 -4.72 -16.85 23.50
CA THR A 388 -5.98 -17.22 22.84
C THR A 388 -7.18 -16.71 23.64
N CYS A 389 -7.20 -16.97 24.95
CA CYS A 389 -8.25 -16.51 25.85
C CYS A 389 -8.31 -14.97 25.90
N GLN A 390 -7.16 -14.29 25.92
CA GLN A 390 -7.09 -12.84 25.85
C GLN A 390 -7.65 -12.30 24.53
N ALA A 391 -7.32 -12.93 23.40
CA ALA A 391 -7.84 -12.56 22.09
C ALA A 391 -9.37 -12.70 22.05
N GLU A 392 -9.90 -13.83 22.52
CA GLU A 392 -11.34 -14.09 22.58
C GLU A 392 -12.08 -13.12 23.51
N ASN A 393 -11.58 -12.92 24.73
CA ASN A 393 -12.16 -11.96 25.68
C ASN A 393 -12.16 -10.54 25.10
N THR A 394 -11.11 -10.17 24.37
CA THR A 394 -11.03 -8.86 23.71
C THR A 394 -12.02 -8.76 22.54
N LYS A 395 -12.19 -9.84 21.74
CA LYS A 395 -13.23 -9.91 20.69
C LYS A 395 -14.64 -9.80 21.27
N ILE A 396 -14.92 -10.48 22.38
CA ILE A 396 -16.21 -10.40 23.07
C ILE A 396 -16.46 -8.98 23.57
N LYS A 397 -15.47 -8.34 24.23
CA LYS A 397 -15.55 -6.94 24.66
C LYS A 397 -15.82 -5.99 23.49
N ALA A 398 -15.14 -6.18 22.36
CA ALA A 398 -15.37 -5.41 21.14
C ALA A 398 -16.80 -5.63 20.61
N ALA A 399 -17.27 -6.88 20.57
CA ALA A 399 -18.62 -7.20 20.11
C ALA A 399 -19.72 -6.58 21.01
N MET A 400 -19.55 -6.64 22.33
CA MET A 400 -20.47 -6.00 23.29
C MET A 400 -20.51 -4.48 23.08
N LYS A 401 -19.35 -3.82 22.97
CA LYS A 401 -19.28 -2.38 22.70
C LYS A 401 -19.92 -2.02 21.36
N ARG A 402 -19.70 -2.83 20.32
CA ARG A 402 -20.34 -2.67 19.01
C ARG A 402 -21.86 -2.77 19.12
N LEU A 403 -22.37 -3.72 19.91
CA LEU A 403 -23.80 -3.89 20.13
C LEU A 403 -24.42 -2.69 20.85
N ASP A 404 -23.82 -2.27 21.98
CA ASP A 404 -24.30 -1.13 22.78
C ASP A 404 -24.37 0.17 21.95
N CYS A 405 -23.30 0.48 21.21
CA CYS A 405 -23.25 1.65 20.35
C CYS A 405 -24.22 1.53 19.16
N LYS A 406 -24.39 0.34 18.57
CA LYS A 406 -25.29 0.13 17.43
C LYS A 406 -26.75 0.39 17.81
N VAL A 407 -27.16 0.06 19.04
CA VAL A 407 -28.51 0.40 19.55
C VAL A 407 -28.69 1.92 19.60
N SER A 408 -27.71 2.65 20.13
CA SER A 408 -27.73 4.11 20.20
C SER A 408 -27.74 4.76 18.80
N ILE A 409 -26.86 4.31 17.91
CA ILE A 409 -26.77 4.79 16.52
C ILE A 409 -28.09 4.53 15.78
N ASN A 410 -28.67 3.33 15.89
CA ASN A 410 -29.95 3.01 15.23
C ASN A 410 -31.11 3.86 15.75
N SER A 411 -31.12 4.18 17.05
CA SER A 411 -32.09 5.13 17.63
C SER A 411 -31.93 6.52 17.02
N LEU A 412 -30.70 7.02 16.89
CA LEU A 412 -30.40 8.30 16.25
C LEU A 412 -30.75 8.31 14.76
N LYS A 413 -30.47 7.23 14.01
CA LYS A 413 -30.88 7.06 12.60
C LYS A 413 -32.39 7.17 12.44
N ARG A 414 -33.15 6.48 13.29
CA ARG A 414 -34.62 6.53 13.26
C ARG A 414 -35.12 7.94 13.51
N ARG A 415 -34.61 8.60 14.56
CA ARG A 415 -34.95 9.99 14.87
C ARG A 415 -34.60 10.95 13.74
N LEU A 416 -33.44 10.77 13.09
CA LEU A 416 -33.01 11.59 11.95
C LEU A 416 -33.95 11.41 10.76
N LYS A 417 -34.40 10.18 10.49
CA LYS A 417 -35.38 9.87 9.43
C LYS A 417 -36.76 10.48 9.70
N ASP A 418 -37.16 10.55 10.96
CA ASP A 418 -38.48 11.05 11.38
C ASP A 418 -38.51 12.57 11.60
N THR A 419 -37.34 13.22 11.73
CA THR A 419 -37.24 14.67 11.96
C THR A 419 -37.53 15.45 10.66
N PRO A 420 -38.54 16.33 10.64
CA PRO A 420 -38.80 17.18 9.48
C PRO A 420 -37.72 18.25 9.34
N GLY A 421 -36.97 18.23 8.24
CA GLY A 421 -36.01 19.28 7.87
C GLY A 421 -35.09 18.85 6.74
N THR A 422 -34.50 17.65 6.88
CA THR A 422 -33.50 17.12 5.94
C THR A 422 -33.54 15.59 5.93
N ILE A 423 -33.39 14.98 4.75
CA ILE A 423 -33.34 13.53 4.56
C ILE A 423 -31.98 13.17 3.96
N ILE A 424 -31.22 12.33 4.65
CA ILE A 424 -29.93 11.83 4.18
C ILE A 424 -30.12 10.42 3.61
N GLY A 425 -29.63 10.17 2.40
CA GLY A 425 -29.64 8.84 1.78
C GLY A 425 -28.86 7.82 2.61
N GLU A 426 -29.30 6.56 2.63
CA GLU A 426 -28.74 5.52 3.51
C GLU A 426 -27.25 5.27 3.26
N GLU A 427 -26.84 5.12 2.00
CA GLU A 427 -25.42 4.95 1.63
C GLU A 427 -24.58 6.19 1.96
N SER A 428 -25.15 7.39 1.81
CA SER A 428 -24.48 8.65 2.16
C SER A 428 -24.25 8.74 3.67
N LEU A 429 -25.26 8.37 4.47
CA LEU A 429 -25.15 8.33 5.92
C LEU A 429 -24.13 7.29 6.39
N LYS A 430 -24.14 6.09 5.78
CA LYS A 430 -23.16 5.02 6.06
C LYS A 430 -21.73 5.43 5.71
N THR A 431 -21.54 6.18 4.62
CA THR A 431 -20.24 6.72 4.22
C THR A 431 -19.74 7.72 5.26
N LEU A 432 -20.59 8.66 5.70
CA LEU A 432 -20.24 9.62 6.75
C LEU A 432 -19.93 8.93 8.09
N GLU A 433 -20.68 7.90 8.47
CA GLU A 433 -20.40 7.08 9.65
C GLU A 433 -19.03 6.41 9.58
N THR A 434 -18.68 5.85 8.42
CA THR A 434 -17.39 5.17 8.21
C THR A 434 -16.23 6.18 8.30
N ILE A 435 -16.40 7.38 7.76
CA ILE A 435 -15.40 8.45 7.90
C ILE A 435 -15.30 8.88 9.36
N ALA A 436 -16.43 9.05 10.06
CA ALA A 436 -16.44 9.43 11.47
C ALA A 436 -15.77 8.38 12.37
N GLU A 437 -16.01 7.08 12.12
CA GLU A 437 -15.35 5.97 12.81
C GLU A 437 -13.83 5.98 12.63
N ARG A 438 -13.32 6.40 11.46
CA ARG A 438 -11.89 6.30 11.13
C ARG A 438 -11.10 7.58 11.36
N ALA A 439 -11.70 8.73 11.09
CA ALA A 439 -11.04 10.04 11.04
C ALA A 439 -11.72 11.09 11.93
N GLY A 440 -12.83 10.75 12.58
CA GLY A 440 -13.57 11.61 13.50
C GLY A 440 -14.76 12.33 12.87
N ALA A 441 -15.69 12.76 13.72
CA ALA A 441 -16.93 13.39 13.29
C ALA A 441 -16.69 14.71 12.53
N ALA A 442 -15.67 15.47 12.94
CA ALA A 442 -15.26 16.70 12.25
C ALA A 442 -14.86 16.41 10.80
N ALA A 443 -14.00 15.41 10.57
CA ALA A 443 -13.56 15.02 9.23
C ALA A 443 -14.72 14.58 8.33
N ALA A 444 -15.72 13.88 8.89
CA ALA A 444 -16.93 13.52 8.14
C ALA A 444 -17.75 14.76 7.72
N ILE A 445 -17.90 15.76 8.59
CA ILE A 445 -18.58 17.03 8.27
C ILE A 445 -17.77 17.85 7.26
N ASP A 446 -16.46 17.94 7.42
CA ASP A 446 -15.59 18.65 6.50
C ASP A 446 -15.63 18.02 5.10
N THR A 447 -15.70 16.69 5.03
CA THR A 447 -15.87 15.96 3.77
C THR A 447 -17.22 16.25 3.12
N LEU A 448 -18.31 16.27 3.91
CA LEU A 448 -19.63 16.67 3.43
C LEU A 448 -19.62 18.10 2.86
N ASN A 449 -18.87 19.01 3.48
CA ASN A 449 -18.78 20.41 3.03
C ASN A 449 -17.91 20.58 1.79
N ALA A 450 -16.81 19.84 1.69
CA ALA A 450 -15.89 19.90 0.56
C ALA A 450 -16.47 19.25 -0.71
N GLN A 451 -17.14 18.10 -0.54
CA GLN A 451 -17.67 17.28 -1.64
C GLN A 451 -19.16 16.96 -1.45
N PRO A 452 -20.04 17.98 -1.32
CA PRO A 452 -21.45 17.76 -1.03
C PRO A 452 -22.15 16.95 -2.12
N GLN A 453 -21.72 17.06 -3.39
CA GLN A 453 -22.23 16.29 -4.52
C GLN A 453 -22.05 14.77 -4.38
N SER A 454 -21.15 14.31 -3.51
CA SER A 454 -20.97 12.88 -3.22
C SER A 454 -22.04 12.32 -2.26
N PHE A 455 -22.85 13.19 -1.63
CA PHE A 455 -23.82 12.83 -0.61
C PHE A 455 -25.26 13.24 -0.99
N ASP A 456 -26.21 12.34 -0.81
CA ASP A 456 -27.64 12.63 -0.98
C ASP A 456 -28.20 13.29 0.27
N VAL A 457 -28.18 14.61 0.33
CA VAL A 457 -28.81 15.38 1.39
C VAL A 457 -29.97 16.18 0.82
N HIS A 458 -31.21 15.73 1.07
CA HIS A 458 -32.40 16.40 0.56
C HIS A 458 -32.99 17.34 1.59
N PHE A 459 -33.02 18.64 1.29
CA PHE A 459 -33.60 19.67 2.14
C PHE A 459 -35.11 19.81 1.88
N ILE A 460 -35.91 19.88 2.94
CA ILE A 460 -37.35 20.19 2.81
C ILE A 460 -37.50 21.69 2.55
N LYS A 461 -38.16 22.05 1.44
CA LYS A 461 -38.46 23.45 1.13
C LYS A 461 -39.90 23.76 1.50
N THR A 462 -40.11 24.79 2.32
CA THR A 462 -41.44 25.34 2.58
C THR A 462 -41.70 26.49 1.63
N VAL A 463 -42.69 26.34 0.75
CA VAL A 463 -43.14 27.37 -0.19
C VAL A 463 -44.40 28.01 0.36
N LYS A 464 -44.43 29.34 0.45
CA LYS A 464 -45.65 30.09 0.75
C LYS A 464 -46.40 30.40 -0.54
N ILE A 465 -47.67 30.00 -0.62
CA ILE A 465 -48.58 30.34 -1.72
C ILE A 465 -49.76 31.09 -1.10
N GLY A 466 -49.78 32.42 -1.28
CA GLY A 466 -50.68 33.30 -0.54
C GLY A 466 -50.41 33.22 0.97
N GLU A 467 -51.47 33.05 1.77
CA GLU A 467 -51.37 32.88 3.22
C GLU A 467 -50.99 31.44 3.64
N ARG A 468 -51.02 30.48 2.72
CA ARG A 468 -50.77 29.06 3.02
C ARG A 468 -49.29 28.71 2.89
N SER A 469 -48.74 28.06 3.90
CA SER A 469 -47.39 27.49 3.86
C SER A 469 -47.46 26.01 3.48
N LEU A 470 -46.93 25.64 2.32
CA LEU A 470 -46.84 24.27 1.84
C LEU A 470 -45.41 23.76 1.96
N SER A 471 -45.19 22.75 2.79
CA SER A 471 -43.89 22.08 2.88
C SER A 471 -43.78 21.01 1.80
N PHE A 472 -42.97 21.26 0.78
CA PHE A 472 -42.66 20.28 -0.25
C PHE A 472 -41.58 19.33 0.28
N ARG A 473 -41.99 18.09 0.56
CA ARG A 473 -41.06 16.97 0.67
C ARG A 473 -40.78 16.46 -0.75
N PRO A 474 -39.50 16.39 -1.19
CA PRO A 474 -39.17 15.63 -2.40
C PRO A 474 -39.79 14.22 -2.28
N TRP A 475 -40.64 13.84 -3.24
CA TRP A 475 -41.49 12.64 -3.12
C TRP A 475 -40.65 11.38 -2.84
N ASN A 476 -41.14 10.48 -1.98
CA ASN A 476 -40.48 9.22 -1.60
C ASN A 476 -40.05 8.39 -2.83
N TRP A 477 -40.80 8.44 -3.94
CA TRP A 477 -40.52 7.66 -5.15
C TRP A 477 -39.40 8.24 -6.04
N LEU A 478 -39.16 9.56 -6.01
CA LEU A 478 -38.07 10.20 -6.75
C LEU A 478 -36.72 9.99 -6.01
N ARG A 479 -36.75 9.89 -4.68
CA ARG A 479 -35.56 9.63 -3.83
C ARG A 479 -34.89 8.29 -4.08
N GLY A 480 -35.63 7.29 -4.56
CA GLY A 480 -35.07 6.00 -4.98
C GLY A 480 -34.48 6.01 -6.39
N LYS A 481 -34.68 7.10 -7.16
CA LYS A 481 -34.33 7.17 -8.59
C LYS A 481 -33.36 8.31 -8.95
N PHE A 482 -33.22 9.34 -8.11
CA PHE A 482 -32.45 10.56 -8.42
C PHE A 482 -31.60 11.03 -7.23
N HIS A 483 -30.37 11.46 -7.50
CA HIS A 483 -29.44 12.05 -6.52
C HIS A 483 -29.90 13.43 -6.03
N ALA A 484 -29.42 13.89 -4.86
CA ALA A 484 -29.86 15.15 -4.26
C ALA A 484 -29.44 16.41 -5.04
N ASP A 485 -28.28 16.38 -5.69
CA ASP A 485 -27.74 17.43 -6.55
C ASP A 485 -28.52 17.59 -7.86
N ALA A 486 -29.16 16.52 -8.37
CA ALA A 486 -30.06 16.58 -9.52
C ALA A 486 -31.33 17.44 -9.28
N TRP A 487 -31.55 17.91 -8.05
CA TRP A 487 -32.62 18.84 -7.68
C TRP A 487 -32.20 20.31 -7.72
N TYR A 488 -30.90 20.58 -7.93
CA TYR A 488 -30.33 21.91 -7.93
C TYR A 488 -29.82 22.26 -9.33
N PRO A 489 -30.14 23.46 -9.84
CA PRO A 489 -29.62 23.91 -11.13
C PRO A 489 -28.11 24.20 -11.07
N ARG A 490 -27.53 24.40 -9.88
CA ARG A 490 -26.09 24.69 -9.66
C ARG A 490 -25.60 24.09 -8.34
N LEU A 491 -24.33 23.66 -8.28
CA LEU A 491 -23.72 23.16 -7.04
C LEU A 491 -23.64 24.25 -5.97
N ALA A 492 -23.46 25.49 -6.39
CA ALA A 492 -23.47 26.66 -5.51
C ALA A 492 -24.80 26.81 -4.74
N ASP A 493 -25.93 26.50 -5.38
CA ASP A 493 -27.25 26.56 -4.74
C ASP A 493 -27.42 25.43 -3.72
N TYR A 494 -26.89 24.24 -4.03
CA TYR A 494 -26.87 23.10 -3.11
C TYR A 494 -25.97 23.38 -1.90
N ARG A 495 -24.77 23.91 -2.12
CA ARG A 495 -23.84 24.35 -1.06
C ARG A 495 -24.46 25.41 -0.17
N LYS A 496 -25.20 26.36 -0.76
CA LYS A 496 -25.92 27.39 -0.01
C LYS A 496 -27.03 26.80 0.87
N ASP A 497 -27.81 25.85 0.35
CA ASP A 497 -28.85 25.19 1.14
C ASP A 497 -28.27 24.26 2.21
N LEU A 498 -27.12 23.62 1.95
CA LEU A 498 -26.34 22.89 2.97
C LEU A 498 -25.86 23.83 4.09
N ALA A 499 -25.23 24.96 3.74
CA ALA A 499 -24.79 25.95 4.73
C ALA A 499 -25.96 26.52 5.53
N ASN A 500 -27.06 26.87 4.85
CA ASN A 500 -28.30 27.32 5.50
C ASN A 500 -28.85 26.27 6.47
N TRP A 501 -28.82 24.98 6.11
CA TRP A 501 -29.25 23.91 6.98
C TRP A 501 -28.38 23.81 8.24
N GLN A 502 -27.07 23.94 8.09
CA GLN A 502 -26.12 23.91 9.21
C GLN A 502 -26.30 25.11 10.16
N GLU A 503 -26.65 26.28 9.61
CA GLU A 503 -26.82 27.53 10.37
C GLU A 503 -28.22 27.66 11.00
N LYS A 504 -29.29 27.31 10.27
CA LYS A 504 -30.69 27.54 10.68
C LYS A 504 -31.33 26.33 11.36
N ASP A 505 -30.74 25.14 11.23
CA ASP A 505 -31.19 23.94 11.91
C ASP A 505 -30.13 23.28 12.82
N PRO A 506 -29.31 24.05 13.58
CA PRO A 506 -28.17 23.52 14.32
C PRO A 506 -28.59 22.60 15.47
N GLU A 507 -29.85 22.69 15.90
CA GLU A 507 -30.41 21.97 17.05
C GLU A 507 -31.40 20.84 16.69
N LYS A 508 -31.81 20.70 15.42
CA LYS A 508 -32.73 19.61 15.01
C LYS A 508 -32.02 18.54 14.16
N SER A 509 -32.23 18.52 12.85
CA SER A 509 -31.76 17.40 12.02
C SER A 509 -30.24 17.39 11.86
N PHE A 510 -29.59 18.57 11.79
CA PHE A 510 -28.13 18.64 11.77
C PHE A 510 -27.50 18.27 13.12
N ALA A 511 -28.12 18.65 14.24
CA ALA A 511 -27.69 18.22 15.57
C ALA A 511 -27.71 16.69 15.73
N LEU A 512 -28.75 16.05 15.20
CA LEU A 512 -28.89 14.60 15.20
C LEU A 512 -27.81 13.93 14.36
N LEU A 513 -27.49 14.48 13.16
CA LEU A 513 -26.36 14.00 12.37
C LEU A 513 -25.05 14.14 13.15
N LYS A 514 -24.75 15.31 13.73
CA LYS A 514 -23.54 15.52 14.54
C LYS A 514 -23.44 14.52 15.68
N ARG A 515 -24.52 14.32 16.45
CA ARG A 515 -24.55 13.35 17.55
C ARG A 515 -24.32 11.91 17.08
N LEU A 516 -24.90 11.55 15.94
CA LEU A 516 -24.70 10.24 15.31
C LEU A 516 -23.23 10.05 14.91
N LEU A 517 -22.63 11.04 14.23
CA LEU A 517 -21.22 10.98 13.84
C LEU A 517 -20.28 10.97 15.05
N SER A 518 -20.57 11.72 16.11
CA SER A 518 -19.80 11.64 17.36
C SER A 518 -19.90 10.27 18.01
N LYS A 519 -21.06 9.60 17.94
CA LYS A 519 -21.22 8.22 18.44
C LYS A 519 -20.48 7.20 17.58
N SER A 520 -20.44 7.41 16.27
CA SER A 520 -19.59 6.64 15.35
C SER A 520 -18.09 6.87 15.62
N GLU A 521 -17.66 8.11 15.89
CA GLU A 521 -16.29 8.40 16.30
C GLU A 521 -15.91 7.71 17.63
N GLU A 522 -16.78 7.77 18.63
CA GLU A 522 -16.59 7.09 19.92
C GLU A 522 -16.47 5.56 19.71
N LEU A 523 -17.31 5.01 18.82
CA LEU A 523 -17.23 3.62 18.42
C LEU A 523 -15.89 3.29 17.77
N GLY A 524 -15.42 4.11 16.82
CA GLY A 524 -14.12 3.97 16.19
C GLY A 524 -12.96 4.01 17.18
N LYS A 525 -12.92 5.04 18.05
CA LYS A 525 -11.89 5.22 19.08
C LYS A 525 -11.81 4.07 20.07
N THR A 526 -12.91 3.36 20.30
CA THR A 526 -12.97 2.25 21.27
C THR A 526 -12.79 0.88 20.61
N LEU A 527 -13.40 0.64 19.44
CA LEU A 527 -13.27 -0.62 18.73
C LEU A 527 -11.89 -0.81 18.11
N LEU A 528 -11.31 0.22 17.50
CA LEU A 528 -10.04 0.08 16.80
C LEU A 528 -8.92 -0.45 17.72
N PRO A 529 -8.71 0.10 18.94
CA PRO A 529 -7.75 -0.46 19.88
C PRO A 529 -8.09 -1.88 20.35
N LEU A 530 -9.37 -2.23 20.47
CA LEU A 530 -9.79 -3.58 20.88
C LEU A 530 -9.57 -4.61 19.76
N GLU A 531 -9.94 -4.28 18.52
CA GLU A 531 -9.71 -5.12 17.36
C GLU A 531 -8.20 -5.29 17.11
N GLN A 532 -7.40 -4.24 17.32
CA GLN A 532 -5.94 -4.31 17.30
C GLN A 532 -5.40 -5.26 18.37
N LYS A 533 -5.80 -5.09 19.64
CA LYS A 533 -5.37 -5.97 20.74
C LYS A 533 -5.77 -7.42 20.51
N ALA A 534 -6.97 -7.66 20.00
CA ALA A 534 -7.45 -9.00 19.68
C ALA A 534 -6.67 -9.65 18.54
N LYS A 535 -6.32 -8.88 17.50
CA LYS A 535 -5.50 -9.37 16.38
C LYS A 535 -4.10 -9.71 16.86
N GLN A 536 -3.48 -8.81 17.62
CA GLN A 536 -2.14 -9.00 18.19
C GLN A 536 -2.09 -10.24 19.10
N ALA A 537 -3.03 -10.38 20.03
CA ALA A 537 -3.10 -11.56 20.88
C ALA A 537 -3.30 -12.86 20.07
N GLY A 538 -4.05 -12.82 18.97
CA GLY A 538 -4.21 -13.94 18.04
C GLY A 538 -2.92 -14.30 17.28
N GLU A 539 -2.18 -13.31 16.79
CA GLU A 539 -0.88 -13.50 16.12
C GLU A 539 0.16 -14.10 17.10
N ILE A 540 0.20 -13.59 18.33
CA ILE A 540 1.05 -14.12 19.40
C ILE A 540 0.66 -15.56 19.75
N ALA A 541 -0.64 -15.85 19.89
CA ALA A 541 -1.12 -17.20 20.17
C ALA A 541 -0.72 -18.19 19.06
N ALA A 542 -0.81 -17.78 17.79
CA ALA A 542 -0.40 -18.60 16.65
C ALA A 542 1.10 -18.91 16.69
N PHE A 543 1.93 -17.90 16.97
CA PHE A 543 3.38 -18.08 17.15
C PHE A 543 3.71 -19.11 18.23
N PHE A 544 3.11 -18.99 19.42
CA PHE A 544 3.37 -19.95 20.50
C PHE A 544 2.84 -21.35 20.18
N THR A 545 1.69 -21.45 19.51
CA THR A 545 1.15 -22.74 19.06
C THR A 545 2.10 -23.45 18.08
N GLU A 546 2.70 -22.70 17.16
CA GLU A 546 3.73 -23.24 16.27
C GLU A 546 4.98 -23.67 17.04
N ALA A 547 5.44 -22.85 17.99
CA ALA A 547 6.59 -23.17 18.83
C ALA A 547 6.36 -24.44 19.68
N VAL A 548 5.15 -24.65 20.20
CA VAL A 548 4.74 -25.90 20.89
C VAL A 548 4.85 -27.10 19.94
N ALA A 549 4.31 -27.00 18.72
CA ALA A 549 4.38 -28.08 17.74
C ALA A 549 5.83 -28.44 17.37
N GLN A 550 6.69 -27.43 17.19
CA GLN A 550 8.12 -27.63 16.93
C GLN A 550 8.85 -28.27 18.13
N THR A 551 8.50 -27.85 19.35
CA THR A 551 9.05 -28.41 20.59
C THR A 551 8.68 -29.89 20.72
N ARG A 552 7.40 -30.23 20.51
CA ARG A 552 6.90 -31.61 20.56
C ARG A 552 7.58 -32.51 19.53
N LYS A 553 7.78 -32.01 18.29
CA LYS A 553 8.54 -32.73 17.25
C LYS A 553 9.97 -33.02 17.68
N THR A 554 10.61 -32.07 18.38
CA THR A 554 11.97 -32.24 18.90
C THR A 554 12.01 -33.24 20.06
N GLN A 555 11.05 -33.16 20.97
CA GLN A 555 10.90 -34.09 22.10
C GLN A 555 10.74 -35.54 21.62
N ILE A 556 9.93 -35.79 20.58
CA ILE A 556 9.77 -37.12 19.95
C ILE A 556 11.11 -37.62 19.39
N LYS A 557 11.87 -36.76 18.70
CA LYS A 557 13.20 -37.11 18.18
C LYS A 557 14.17 -37.49 19.31
N LEU A 558 14.20 -36.71 20.39
CA LEU A 558 15.07 -36.97 21.55
C LEU A 558 14.73 -38.30 22.23
N HIS A 559 13.44 -38.61 22.40
CA HIS A 559 12.99 -39.89 22.92
C HIS A 559 13.41 -41.05 22.01
N GLY A 560 13.28 -40.90 20.69
CA GLY A 560 13.75 -41.90 19.72
C GLY A 560 15.24 -42.22 19.86
N ILE A 561 16.08 -41.20 20.04
CA ILE A 561 17.53 -41.37 20.27
C ILE A 561 17.81 -42.20 21.54
N LEU A 562 17.10 -41.92 22.64
CA LEU A 562 17.26 -42.66 23.90
C LEU A 562 16.80 -44.12 23.79
N MET A 563 15.71 -44.38 23.08
CA MET A 563 15.20 -45.75 22.87
C MET A 563 16.17 -46.58 22.01
N HIS A 564 16.72 -46.02 20.93
CA HIS A 564 17.71 -46.72 20.11
C HIS A 564 19.02 -47.02 20.85
N ALA A 565 19.50 -46.09 21.69
CA ALA A 565 20.69 -46.30 22.53
C ALA A 565 20.47 -47.40 23.59
N SER A 566 19.22 -47.62 24.01
CA SER A 566 18.85 -48.65 24.99
C SER A 566 18.78 -50.04 24.35
N VAL A 567 18.29 -50.14 23.10
CA VAL A 567 18.23 -51.40 22.34
C VAL A 567 19.62 -51.90 21.94
N GLN A 568 20.55 -51.02 21.57
CA GLN A 568 21.92 -51.41 21.21
C GLN A 568 22.73 -51.99 22.38
N ARG A 569 22.47 -51.58 23.63
CA ARG A 569 23.14 -52.16 24.82
C ARG A 569 22.67 -53.57 25.16
N VAL A 570 21.48 -53.96 24.72
CA VAL A 570 20.94 -55.33 24.94
C VAL A 570 21.43 -56.29 23.86
N GLY A 571 21.79 -55.80 22.67
CA GLY A 571 22.23 -56.63 21.53
C GLY A 571 23.71 -57.05 21.52
N THR A 572 24.58 -56.45 22.33
CA THR A 572 26.03 -56.76 22.36
C THR A 572 26.48 -57.61 23.54
N GLY A 573 25.55 -58.08 24.38
CA GLY A 573 25.82 -58.89 25.55
C GLY A 573 25.34 -60.33 25.42
N ASN A 574 25.83 -61.09 24.43
CA ASN A 574 25.86 -62.56 24.50
C ASN A 574 26.80 -63.12 23.43
N GLY A 575 28.06 -63.31 23.82
CA GLY A 575 29.06 -63.99 23.03
C GLY A 575 30.14 -64.56 23.94
N HIS A 576 30.07 -65.88 24.15
CA HIS A 576 31.12 -66.79 24.65
C HIS A 576 31.28 -66.95 26.16
N THR A 577 30.65 -68.00 26.70
CA THR A 577 31.36 -69.03 27.48
C THR A 577 30.73 -70.40 27.24
N THR A 578 31.57 -71.34 26.83
CA THR A 578 31.33 -72.78 26.66
C THR A 578 31.10 -73.48 28.00
N GLY A 579 30.13 -74.41 28.07
CA GLY A 579 29.96 -75.32 29.21
C GLY A 579 28.84 -76.33 28.96
N ARG A 580 29.18 -77.62 29.07
CA ARG A 580 28.38 -78.79 28.68
C ARG A 580 27.36 -79.24 29.74
N CYS A 581 26.24 -79.81 29.24
CA CYS A 581 25.38 -80.88 29.78
C CYS A 581 24.37 -80.55 30.93
N PRO A 582 23.35 -81.40 31.18
CA PRO A 582 22.27 -81.86 30.27
C PRO A 582 20.86 -81.87 30.95
N ALA A 583 19.85 -82.32 30.20
CA ALA A 583 18.57 -82.93 30.65
C ALA A 583 17.39 -82.03 31.09
N SER A 584 16.29 -82.18 30.34
CA SER A 584 14.86 -81.87 30.62
C SER A 584 14.31 -82.79 31.75
N PRO A 585 13.00 -82.82 32.15
CA PRO A 585 11.79 -82.11 31.65
C PRO A 585 10.72 -81.73 32.72
N HIS A 586 9.54 -81.25 32.25
CA HIS A 586 8.20 -81.16 32.90
C HIS A 586 7.95 -80.01 33.88
N ALA A 587 6.78 -79.37 34.00
CA ALA A 587 5.49 -79.22 33.30
C ALA A 587 4.68 -78.14 34.11
N PRO A 588 3.36 -77.92 33.98
CA PRO A 588 2.77 -76.91 33.10
C PRO A 588 1.80 -75.90 33.79
N LEU A 589 1.42 -74.88 32.99
CA LEU A 589 0.13 -74.16 32.89
C LEU A 589 -0.98 -74.35 33.97
N SER A 590 -1.46 -73.21 34.49
CA SER A 590 -2.88 -72.91 34.78
C SER A 590 -3.05 -71.37 34.72
N GLN A 591 -3.72 -70.78 33.72
CA GLN A 591 -5.18 -70.56 33.53
C GLN A 591 -5.93 -69.90 34.70
N GLY A 592 -6.59 -68.77 34.40
CA GLY A 592 -7.72 -68.20 35.17
C GLY A 592 -7.65 -66.67 35.29
N ARG A 593 -8.12 -65.88 34.31
CA ARG A 593 -9.48 -65.31 34.14
C ARG A 593 -9.85 -64.15 35.10
N LEU A 594 -10.01 -62.98 34.46
CA LEU A 594 -11.14 -62.04 34.49
C LEU A 594 -11.63 -61.46 35.85
N ASN A 595 -11.41 -60.14 35.99
CA ASN A 595 -12.33 -59.02 36.35
C ASN A 595 -13.55 -59.28 37.25
N PRO A 596 -13.89 -58.31 38.11
CA PRO A 596 -14.51 -57.03 37.65
C PRO A 596 -13.54 -55.87 37.43
#